data_AF-A0A9E3ZAL7-F1
#
_entry.id   AF-A0A9E3ZAL7-F1
#
_cell.length_a   1.000
_cell.length_b   1.000
_cell.length_c   1.000
_cell.angle_alpha   90.00
_cell.angle_beta   90.00
_cell.angle_gamma   90.00
#
_symmetry.space_group_name_H-M   'P 1'
#
loop_
_entity.id
_entity.type
_entity.pdbx_description
1 polymer ?
#
loop_
_entity_poly.entity_id
_entity_poly.type
_entity_poly.pdbx_seq_one_letter_code
_entity_poly.pdbx_strand_id
1 'polypeptide(L)' 'DVFICKLRKKVAAVTGGFHYIETVWGRGYVLKDPESDSSVVKNEERMAVAS' A
#
# COMPACT_ATOMS: atom_id res chain seq x y z
N ASP A 1 -9.16 8.54 15.07
CA ASP A 1 -9.94 9.22 14.02
C ASP A 1 -11.18 8.41 13.66
N VAL A 2 -12.36 9.04 13.66
CA VAL A 2 -13.65 8.37 13.39
C VAL A 2 -13.80 7.99 11.92
N PHE A 3 -13.23 8.79 11.00
CA PHE A 3 -13.30 8.54 9.57
C PHE A 3 -12.42 7.34 9.18
N ILE A 4 -11.18 7.29 9.67
CA ILE A 4 -10.29 6.13 9.45
C ILE A 4 -10.85 4.85 10.07
N CYS A 5 -11.50 4.93 11.23
CA CYS A 5 -12.20 3.78 11.80
C CYS A 5 -13.31 3.25 10.87
N LYS A 6 -14.11 4.13 10.26
CA LYS A 6 -15.14 3.75 9.29
C LYS A 6 -14.55 3.18 8.00
N LEU A 7 -13.49 3.80 7.49
CA LEU A 7 -12.84 3.38 6.27
C LEU A 7 -12.21 1.99 6.41
N ARG A 8 -11.45 1.74 7.49
CA ARG A 8 -10.87 0.42 7.78
C ARG A 8 -11.91 -0.67 7.88
N LYS A 9 -13.07 -0.39 8.50
CA LYS A 9 -14.18 -1.35 8.57
C LYS A 9 -14.75 -1.68 7.20
N LYS A 10 -14.96 -0.67 6.35
CA LYS A 10 -15.46 -0.87 4.98
C LYS A 10 -14.49 -1.70 4.15
N VAL A 11 -13.21 -1.37 4.17
CA VAL A 11 -12.17 -2.06 3.39
C VAL A 11 -11.98 -3.52 3.88
N ALA A 12 -11.90 -3.73 5.20
CA ALA A 12 -11.79 -5.09 5.74
C ALA A 12 -13.01 -5.96 5.38
N ALA A 13 -14.21 -5.37 5.28
CA ALA A 13 -15.42 -6.10 4.88
C ALA A 13 -15.42 -6.53 3.41
N VAL A 14 -14.92 -5.68 2.49
CA VAL A 14 -14.86 -6.04 1.06
C VAL A 14 -13.72 -6.99 0.73
N THR A 15 -12.60 -6.90 1.46
CA THR A 15 -11.45 -7.78 1.18
C THR A 15 -11.42 -9.03 2.05
N GLY A 16 -12.29 -9.18 3.05
CA GLY A 16 -12.30 -10.37 3.91
C GLY A 16 -11.20 -10.37 4.97
N GLY A 17 -10.80 -9.20 5.47
CA GLY A 17 -9.93 -9.07 6.63
C GLY A 17 -8.53 -8.48 6.37
N PHE A 18 -8.20 -8.14 5.12
CA PHE A 18 -6.90 -7.52 4.81
C PHE A 18 -6.82 -6.05 5.25
N HIS A 19 -5.64 -5.65 5.72
CA HIS A 19 -5.37 -4.33 6.23
C HIS A 19 -4.66 -3.46 5.19
N TYR A 20 -5.43 -2.70 4.42
CA TYR A 20 -4.88 -1.82 3.38
C TYR A 20 -4.37 -0.47 3.91
N ILE A 21 -4.80 -0.05 5.09
CA ILE A 21 -4.50 1.30 5.59
C ILE A 21 -3.46 1.19 6.68
N GLU A 22 -2.21 1.50 6.33
CA GLU A 22 -1.09 1.57 7.26
C GLU A 22 -1.03 2.96 7.89
N THR A 23 -0.92 3.00 9.22
CA THR A 23 -0.81 4.27 9.96
C THR A 23 0.66 4.52 10.23
N VAL A 24 1.19 5.65 9.74
CA VAL A 24 2.55 6.10 10.03
C VAL A 24 2.46 7.29 10.98
N TRP A 25 2.96 7.09 12.20
CA TRP A 25 3.00 8.12 13.22
C TRP A 25 3.82 9.32 12.75
N GLY A 26 3.20 10.51 12.76
CA GLY A 26 3.83 11.75 12.32
C GLY A 26 3.91 11.97 10.79
N ARG A 27 3.41 11.04 9.96
CA ARG A 27 3.35 11.22 8.49
C ARG A 27 1.96 11.04 7.87
N GLY A 28 1.03 10.39 8.56
CA GLY A 28 -0.35 10.23 8.11
C GLY A 28 -0.71 8.77 7.80
N TYR A 29 -1.53 8.57 6.77
CA TYR A 29 -2.07 7.26 6.39
C TYR A 29 -1.62 6.90 4.99
N VAL A 30 -1.22 5.65 4.80
CA VAL A 30 -0.81 5.11 3.50
C VAL A 30 -1.76 3.98 3.13
N LEU A 31 -2.26 4.00 1.89
CA LEU A 31 -3.02 2.91 1.31
C LEU A 31 -2.04 1.96 0.62
N LYS A 32 -1.88 0.75 1.16
CA LYS A 32 -1.14 -0.36 0.57
C LYS A 32 -2.10 -1.40 0.04
N ASP A 33 -1.73 -2.01 -1.07
CA ASP A 33 -2.45 -3.13 -1.66
C ASP A 33 -1.70 -4.43 -1.33
N PRO A 34 -2.33 -5.45 -0.71
CA PRO A 34 -1.67 -6.69 -0.31
C PRO A 34 -1.20 -7.52 -1.52
N GLU A 35 -1.73 -7.29 -2.73
CA GLU A 35 -1.20 -7.90 -3.97
C GLU A 35 0.04 -7.17 -4.50
N SER A 36 0.21 -5.90 -4.16
CA SER A 36 1.35 -5.09 -4.59
C SER A 36 2.63 -5.43 -3.82
N ASP A 37 2.52 -5.92 -2.58
CA ASP A 37 3.67 -6.47 -1.83
C ASP A 37 4.25 -7.77 -2.46
N SER A 38 3.56 -8.38 -3.44
CA SER A 38 4.02 -9.55 -4.21
C SER A 38 4.61 -9.21 -5.59
N SER A 39 4.50 -7.96 -6.06
CA SER A 39 4.87 -7.62 -7.44
C SER A 39 5.52 -6.25 -7.56
N VAL A 40 6.84 -6.17 -7.36
CA VAL A 40 7.82 -5.65 -8.35
C VAL A 40 9.24 -5.55 -7.74
N VAL A 41 9.94 -6.68 -7.75
CA VAL A 41 11.32 -6.66 -8.26
C VAL A 41 11.23 -6.41 -9.77
N LYS A 42 11.44 -5.16 -10.20
CA LYS A 42 11.85 -4.80 -11.58
C LYS A 42 12.27 -3.33 -11.59
N ASN A 43 13.47 -3.07 -11.08
CA ASN A 43 14.20 -1.86 -11.41
C ASN A 43 15.47 -2.25 -12.15
N GLU A 44 15.30 -2.77 -13.37
CA GLU A 44 16.37 -3.07 -14.33
C GLU A 44 16.26 -2.10 -15.51
N GLU A 45 16.55 -0.82 -15.26
CA GLU A 45 16.55 0.19 -16.33
C GLU A 45 17.69 1.20 -16.18
N ARG A 46 18.94 0.71 -16.05
CA ARG A 46 20.14 1.51 -16.35
C ARG A 46 21.20 0.71 -17.09
N MET A 47 20.82 0.18 -18.25
CA MET A 47 21.75 -0.16 -19.33
C MET A 47 21.52 0.82 -20.49
N ALA A 48 22.02 2.06 -20.35
CA ALA A 48 22.17 3.01 -21.45
C ALA A 48 23.13 4.12 -21.00
N VAL A 49 24.44 3.92 -21.24
CA VAL A 49 25.31 4.80 -22.05
C VAL A 49 26.71 4.18 -22.08
N ALA A 50 26.91 3.27 -23.03
CA ALA A 50 28.24 2.98 -23.56
C ALA A 50 28.33 3.69 -24.91
N SER A 51 29.01 4.84 -24.95
CA SER A 51 29.70 5.45 -26.10
C SER A 51 30.47 6.68 -25.60
#